data_AF-A0A2I2FU70-F1
#
_entry.id   AF-A0A2I2FU70-F1
#
_cell.length_a   1.000
_cell.length_b   1.000
_cell.length_c   1.000
_cell.angle_alpha   90.00
_cell.angle_beta   90.00
_cell.angle_gamma   90.00
#
_symmetry.space_group_name_H-M   'P 1'
#
loop_
_entity.id
_entity.type
_entity.pdbx_description
1 polymer ?
#
loop_
_entity_poly.entity_id
_entity_poly.type
_entity_poly.pdbx_seq_one_letter_code
_entity_poly.pdbx_strand_id
1 'polypeptide(L)'
;MVLEVGYSEGLGRLRVDCRWWLSRSEGQVKIALLLSIDSDRPYILIEKWENTPPIHGHSCRVPRQLAPQRIAAVTVALENSQYVVTGAPLHLSIDDIVIPPVPSTIPPIQIA
;
A
#
# COMPACT_ATOMS: atom_id res chain seq x y z
N MET A 1 -3.14 5.04 5.48
CA MET A 1 -3.00 3.71 4.83
C MET A 1 -4.34 3.22 4.35
N VAL A 2 -4.38 2.42 3.28
CA VAL A 2 -5.57 1.66 2.85
C VAL A 2 -5.21 0.17 2.77
N LEU A 3 -6.16 -0.71 3.13
CA LEU A 3 -6.07 -2.15 2.97
C LEU A 3 -7.15 -2.60 1.98
N GLU A 4 -6.74 -3.16 0.85
CA GLU A 4 -7.61 -3.77 -0.15
C GLU A 4 -7.53 -5.29 -0.05
N VAL A 5 -8.68 -5.95 0.08
CA VAL A 5 -8.76 -7.40 0.28
C VAL A 5 -9.67 -8.01 -0.77
N GLY A 6 -9.16 -8.99 -1.51
CA GLY A 6 -9.94 -9.76 -2.47
C GLY A 6 -9.82 -11.26 -2.24
N TYR A 7 -10.96 -11.94 -2.18
CA TYR A 7 -11.06 -13.40 -2.05
C TYR A 7 -11.34 -14.11 -3.39
N SER A 8 -12.08 -13.46 -4.29
CA SER A 8 -12.34 -13.99 -5.66
C SER A 8 -12.15 -12.92 -6.73
N GLU A 9 -11.75 -11.72 -6.32
CA GLU A 9 -11.43 -10.64 -7.24
C GLU A 9 -10.07 -10.89 -7.89
N GLY A 10 -9.99 -10.68 -9.20
CA GLY A 10 -8.75 -10.90 -9.94
C GLY A 10 -7.64 -9.99 -9.42
N LEU A 11 -6.44 -10.55 -9.19
CA LEU A 11 -5.26 -9.82 -8.72
C LEU A 11 -4.96 -8.54 -9.53
N GLY A 12 -5.22 -8.56 -10.84
CA GLY A 12 -5.07 -7.39 -11.70
C GLY A 12 -5.95 -6.21 -11.28
N ARG A 13 -7.18 -6.49 -10.83
CA ARG A 13 -8.13 -5.46 -10.38
C ARG A 13 -7.72 -4.88 -9.03
N LEU A 14 -7.39 -5.73 -8.06
CA LEU A 14 -6.87 -5.30 -6.76
C LEU A 14 -5.63 -4.38 -6.91
N ARG A 15 -4.72 -4.71 -7.83
CA ARG A 15 -3.56 -3.85 -8.13
C ARG A 15 -3.95 -2.52 -8.74
N VAL A 16 -4.99 -2.47 -9.58
CA VAL A 16 -5.54 -1.22 -10.12
C VAL A 16 -6.09 -0.36 -8.99
N ASP A 17 -6.83 -0.95 -8.05
CA ASP A 17 -7.42 -0.22 -6.92
C ASP A 17 -6.33 0.30 -5.96
N CYS A 18 -5.29 -0.49 -5.65
CA CYS A 18 -4.13 0.00 -4.89
C CYS A 18 -3.42 1.18 -5.57
N ARG A 19 -3.21 1.11 -6.90
CA ARG A 19 -2.62 2.22 -7.67
C ARG A 19 -3.53 3.44 -7.65
N TRP A 20 -4.84 3.24 -7.72
CA TRP A 20 -5.82 4.32 -7.68
C TRP A 20 -5.75 5.07 -6.35
N TRP A 21 -5.72 4.37 -5.22
CA TRP A 21 -5.58 5.00 -3.89
C TRP A 21 -4.31 5.83 -3.77
N LEU A 22 -3.17 5.32 -4.22
CA LEU A 22 -1.91 6.05 -4.17
C LEU A 22 -1.86 7.25 -5.12
N SER A 23 -2.57 7.19 -6.25
CA SER A 23 -2.57 8.26 -7.25
C SER A 23 -3.59 9.36 -6.98
N ARG A 24 -4.72 9.03 -6.34
CA ARG A 24 -5.89 9.92 -6.21
C ARG A 24 -6.14 10.43 -4.79
N SER A 25 -5.39 9.96 -3.80
CA SER A 25 -5.54 10.40 -2.41
C SER A 25 -4.84 11.72 -2.07
N GLU A 26 -4.24 12.42 -3.05
CA GLU A 26 -3.50 13.67 -2.82
C GLU A 26 -2.39 13.53 -1.76
N GLY A 27 -1.77 12.34 -1.67
CA GLY A 27 -0.71 12.04 -0.71
C GLY A 27 -1.19 11.60 0.68
N GLN A 28 -2.51 11.56 0.92
CA GLN A 28 -3.07 11.08 2.20
C GLN A 28 -2.91 9.58 2.38
N VAL A 29 -2.88 8.81 1.28
CA VAL A 29 -2.53 7.39 1.30
C VAL A 29 -1.07 7.24 0.94
N LYS A 30 -0.26 6.87 1.93
CA LYS A 30 1.18 6.62 1.77
C LYS A 30 1.48 5.15 1.44
N ILE A 31 0.68 4.24 2.01
CA ILE A 31 0.75 2.79 1.79
C ILE A 31 -0.63 2.28 1.37
N ALA A 32 -0.66 1.52 0.28
CA ALA A 32 -1.78 0.64 -0.08
C ALA A 32 -1.34 -0.82 0.08
N LEU A 33 -2.03 -1.57 0.94
CA LEU A 33 -1.77 -2.99 1.16
C LEU A 33 -2.79 -3.82 0.40
N LEU A 34 -2.32 -4.74 -0.43
CA LEU A 34 -3.15 -5.69 -1.16
C LEU A 34 -3.09 -7.02 -0.44
N LEU A 35 -4.24 -7.63 -0.15
CA LEU A 35 -4.37 -9.00 0.33
C LEU A 35 -5.23 -9.79 -0.67
N SER A 36 -4.63 -10.73 -1.39
CA SER A 36 -5.31 -11.65 -2.28
C SER A 36 -5.27 -13.05 -1.69
N ILE A 37 -6.44 -13.67 -1.57
CA ILE A 37 -6.61 -15.04 -1.12
C ILE A 37 -7.16 -15.82 -2.30
N ASP A 38 -6.53 -16.94 -2.63
CA ASP A 38 -7.00 -17.85 -3.68
C ASP A 38 -8.04 -18.81 -3.09
N SER A 39 -9.22 -18.91 -3.72
CA SER A 39 -10.30 -19.77 -3.25
C SER A 39 -10.08 -21.24 -3.57
N ASP A 40 -9.31 -21.54 -4.62
CA ASP A 40 -9.19 -22.88 -5.20
C ASP A 40 -7.95 -23.61 -4.71
N ARG A 41 -6.94 -22.87 -4.25
CA ARG A 41 -5.71 -23.41 -3.66
C ARG A 41 -5.32 -22.64 -2.40
N PRO A 42 -4.62 -23.28 -1.45
CA PRO A 42 -4.09 -22.63 -0.25
C PRO A 42 -2.94 -21.67 -0.61
N TYR A 43 -3.29 -20.51 -1.14
CA TYR A 43 -2.36 -19.47 -1.56
C TYR A 43 -2.86 -18.09 -1.10
N ILE A 44 -2.00 -17.35 -0.43
CA ILE A 44 -2.22 -15.98 0.01
C ILE A 44 -1.08 -15.13 -0.53
N LEU A 45 -1.41 -13.99 -1.13
CA LEU A 45 -0.48 -12.97 -1.58
C LEU A 45 -0.77 -11.66 -0.85
N ILE A 46 0.26 -11.09 -0.26
CA ILE A 46 0.25 -9.76 0.34
C ILE A 46 1.20 -8.89 -0.46
N GLU A 47 0.75 -7.77 -1.01
CA GLU A 47 1.63 -6.78 -1.66
C GLU A 47 1.56 -5.44 -0.95
N LYS A 48 2.73 -4.84 -0.72
CA LYS A 48 2.85 -3.47 -0.24
C LYS A 48 3.15 -2.55 -1.41
N TRP A 49 2.32 -1.53 -1.58
CA TRP A 49 2.46 -0.52 -2.62
C TRP A 49 2.68 0.86 -1.99
N GLU A 50 3.59 1.64 -2.57
CA GLU A 50 3.89 3.02 -2.18
C GLU A 50 4.18 3.88 -3.41
N ASN A 51 4.13 5.20 -3.23
CA ASN A 51 4.56 6.16 -4.25
C ASN A 51 6.09 6.34 -4.17
N THR A 52 6.82 5.73 -5.10
CA THR A 52 8.28 5.83 -5.17
C THR A 52 8.76 6.50 -6.44
N PRO A 53 9.97 7.08 -6.43
CA PRO A 53 10.62 7.52 -7.64
C PRO A 53 10.78 6.39 -8.66
N PRO A 54 10.67 6.67 -9.97
CA PRO A 54 10.95 5.67 -11.00
C PRO A 54 12.39 5.16 -10.88
N ILE A 55 12.55 3.84 -10.93
CA ILE A 55 13.83 3.14 -10.77
C ILE A 55 14.81 3.46 -11.92
N HIS A 56 14.31 3.92 -13.08
CA HIS A 56 15.10 4.15 -14.30
C HIS A 56 14.98 5.58 -14.84
N GLY A 57 15.61 6.55 -14.18
CA GLY A 57 15.59 7.94 -14.63
C GLY A 57 16.77 8.76 -14.16
N HIS A 58 17.91 8.60 -14.81
CA HIS A 58 18.97 9.63 -14.81
C HIS A 58 18.47 10.82 -15.62
N SER A 59 17.52 11.60 -15.11
CA SER A 59 17.10 12.83 -15.77
C SER A 59 17.04 13.96 -14.75
N CYS A 60 18.16 14.67 -14.66
CA CYS A 60 18.26 15.95 -13.98
C CYS A 60 17.51 17.00 -14.82
N ARG A 61 16.19 17.15 -14.67
CA ARG A 61 15.41 18.37 -15.04
C ARG A 61 13.88 18.30 -14.90
N VAL A 62 13.29 17.21 -14.44
CA VAL A 62 11.83 17.10 -14.27
C VAL A 62 11.51 16.89 -12.79
N PRO A 63 10.47 17.51 -12.19
CA PRO A 63 10.07 17.17 -10.84
C PRO A 63 9.87 15.65 -10.74
N ARG A 64 10.49 15.05 -9.72
CA ARG A 64 10.52 13.61 -9.48
C ARG A 64 9.09 13.12 -9.26
N GLN A 65 8.37 12.79 -10.34
CA GLN A 65 7.02 12.28 -10.24
C GLN A 65 7.08 10.93 -9.53
N LEU A 66 6.57 10.89 -8.31
CA LEU A 66 6.37 9.64 -7.60
C LEU A 66 5.28 8.85 -8.32
N ALA A 67 5.51 7.57 -8.51
CA ALA A 67 4.57 6.67 -9.14
C ALA A 67 4.24 5.52 -8.19
N PRO A 68 3.00 5.01 -8.18
CA PRO A 68 2.67 3.83 -7.41
C PRO A 68 3.49 2.62 -7.89
N GLN A 69 4.27 2.04 -6.99
CA GLN A 69 5.07 0.84 -7.24
C GLN A 69 4.88 -0.19 -6.14
N ARG A 70 4.99 -1.46 -6.52
CA ARG A 70 5.04 -2.56 -5.55
C ARG A 70 6.42 -2.59 -4.92
N ILE A 71 6.47 -2.35 -3.60
CA ILE A 71 7.71 -2.28 -2.82
C ILE A 71 8.11 -3.64 -2.31
N ALA A 72 7.14 -4.43 -1.87
CA ALA A 72 7.37 -5.76 -1.33
C ALA A 72 6.17 -6.67 -1.60
N ALA A 73 6.43 -7.98 -1.58
CA ALA A 73 5.40 -8.99 -1.65
C ALA A 73 5.74 -10.13 -0.69
N VAL A 74 4.74 -10.61 0.03
CA VAL A 74 4.81 -11.82 0.86
C VAL A 74 3.82 -12.83 0.30
N THR A 75 4.24 -14.08 0.16
CA THR A 75 3.36 -15.17 -0.24
C THR A 75 3.35 -16.25 0.82
N VAL A 76 2.16 -16.81 1.06
CA VAL A 76 1.98 -18.02 1.85
C VAL A 76 1.35 -19.06 0.94
N ALA A 77 2.03 -20.17 0.72
CA ALA A 77 1.58 -21.23 -0.17
C ALA A 77 1.75 -22.60 0.48
N LEU A 78 0.87 -23.55 0.16
CA LEU A 78 1.11 -24.95 0.50
C LEU A 78 2.01 -25.59 -0.57
N GLU A 79 3.19 -26.02 -0.16
CA GLU A 79 4.13 -26.77 -1.00
C GLU A 79 4.49 -28.07 -0.28
N ASN A 80 4.37 -29.22 -0.96
CA ASN A 80 4.69 -30.53 -0.39
C ASN A 80 4.04 -30.80 0.98
N SER A 81 2.77 -30.42 1.14
CA SER A 81 2.01 -30.54 2.40
C SER A 81 2.58 -29.74 3.58
N GLN A 82 3.36 -28.69 3.31
CA GLN A 82 3.90 -27.75 4.28
C GLN A 82 3.61 -26.32 3.85
N TYR A 83 3.29 -25.44 4.79
CA TYR A 83 3.13 -24.01 4.48
C TYR A 83 4.50 -23.35 4.36
N VAL A 84 4.76 -22.78 3.20
CA VAL A 84 5.98 -22.01 2.90
C VAL A 84 5.62 -20.54 2.83
N VAL A 85 6.38 -19.72 3.56
CA VAL A 85 6.27 -18.26 3.53
C VAL A 85 7.47 -17.69 2.79
N THR A 86 7.22 -16.90 1.76
CA THR A 86 8.27 -16.27 0.93
C THR A 86 8.15 -14.75 1.00
N GLY A 87 9.28 -14.05 1.02
CA GLY A 87 9.32 -12.57 1.00
C GLY A 87 9.05 -11.89 2.35
N ALA A 88 8.86 -12.66 3.43
CA ALA A 88 8.71 -12.13 4.78
C ALA A 88 10.06 -11.69 5.39
N PRO A 89 10.06 -10.77 6.39
CA PRO A 89 8.92 -10.05 6.95
C PRO A 89 8.52 -8.82 6.12
N LEU A 90 7.25 -8.42 6.21
CA LEU A 90 6.78 -7.17 5.61
C LEU A 90 6.97 -5.99 6.57
N HIS A 91 7.86 -5.06 6.23
CA HIS A 91 8.12 -3.86 7.03
C HIS A 91 7.16 -2.70 6.70
N LEU A 92 6.46 -2.21 7.72
CA LEU A 92 5.57 -1.05 7.65
C LEU A 92 6.06 0.03 8.63
N SER A 93 6.29 1.24 8.12
CA SER A 93 6.67 2.39 8.95
C SER A 93 5.43 2.95 9.66
N ILE A 94 5.54 3.23 10.95
CA ILE A 94 4.43 3.78 11.74
C ILE A 94 3.99 5.16 11.22
N ASP A 95 4.94 5.99 10.78
CA ASP A 95 4.67 7.32 10.23
C ASP A 95 3.80 7.30 8.96
N ASP A 96 3.73 6.14 8.29
CA ASP A 96 2.96 5.95 7.08
C ASP A 96 1.58 5.32 7.33
N ILE A 97 1.37 4.82 8.55
CA ILE A 97 0.14 4.18 9.01
C ILE A 97 -0.71 5.15 9.83
N VAL A 98 -0.07 5.95 10.69
CA VAL A 98 -0.76 6.82 11.65
C VAL A 98 -1.23 8.11 10.99
N ILE A 99 -2.49 8.48 11.23
CA ILE A 99 -3.04 9.77 10.83
C ILE A 99 -2.57 10.82 11.86
N PRO A 100 -1.89 11.91 11.45
CA PRO A 100 -1.50 12.95 12.39
C PRO A 100 -2.74 13.57 13.04
N PRO A 101 -2.67 13.99 14.31
CA PRO A 101 -3.80 14.57 15.01
C PRO A 101 -4.28 15.84 14.29
N VAL A 102 -5.60 16.03 14.19
CA VAL A 102 -6.18 17.26 13.64
C VAL A 102 -5.72 18.42 14.51
N PRO A 103 -5.08 19.47 13.95
CA PRO A 103 -4.68 20.62 14.75
C PRO A 103 -5.92 21.31 15.29
N SER A 104 -6.08 21.30 16.62
CA SER A 104 -7.16 22.00 17.32
C SER A 104 -6.93 23.51 17.25
N THR A 105 -7.40 24.12 16.17
CA THR A 105 -7.51 25.59 16.11
C THR A 105 -8.82 25.96 16.79
N ILE A 106 -8.80 26.04 18.13
CA ILE A 106 -9.91 26.63 18.88
C ILE A 106 -9.76 28.15 18.71
N PRO A 107 -10.67 28.85 18.00
CA PRO A 107 -10.59 30.31 17.95
C PRO A 107 -10.81 30.86 19.36
N PRO A 108 -10.07 31.91 19.77
CA PRO A 108 -10.28 32.54 21.07
C PRO A 108 -11.72 33.05 21.17
N ILE A 109 -12.39 32.69 22.26
CA ILE A 109 -13.73 33.20 22.59
C ILE A 109 -13.60 34.70 22.80
N GLN A 110 -14.15 35.51 21.88
CA GLN A 110 -14.31 36.93 22.11
C GLN A 110 -15.54 37.12 22.99
N ILE A 111 -15.32 37.46 24.26
CA ILE A 111 -16.37 37.91 25.17
C ILE A 111 -16.63 39.39 24.84
N ALA A 112 -17.85 39.69 24.41
CA ALA A 112 -18.33 41.05 24.12
C ALA A 112 -18.64 41.82 25.41
#